data_AF-A0A3Q0JKR4-F1
#
_entry.id   AF-A0A3Q0JKR4-F1
#
_cell.length_a   1.000
_cell.length_b   1.000
_cell.length_c   1.000
_cell.angle_alpha   90.00
_cell.angle_beta   90.00
_cell.angle_gamma   90.00
#
_symmetry.space_group_name_H-M   'P 1'
#
loop_
_entity.id
_entity.type
_entity.pdbx_description
1 polymer ?
#
loop_
_entity_poly.entity_id
_entity_poly.type
_entity_poly.pdbx_seq_one_letter_code
_entity_poly.pdbx_strand_id
1 'polypeptide(L)'
;MNNVVYMFNCVNSTVVVKGKLNSVFMDSCKKSSVVFDSLVSSVEFVNCQSVQMQVLGKVPTISIDKTDGCQMYLSPESLDVEIVSSKSSEMNVLVPKGNGDYAEYPIPEQFKTTVAKSGLSTTVIESKG
;
A
#
# COMPACT_ATOMS: atom_id res chain seq x y z
N MET A 1 -5.16 -15.71 -15.27
CA MET A 1 -6.16 -15.41 -14.22
C MET A 1 -6.46 -13.93 -14.35
N ASN A 2 -7.71 -13.56 -14.69
CA ASN A 2 -8.03 -12.20 -15.14
C ASN A 2 -9.03 -11.49 -14.21
N ASN A 3 -9.33 -12.10 -13.06
CA ASN A 3 -10.33 -11.56 -12.14
C ASN A 3 -9.75 -10.39 -11.37
N VAL A 4 -10.57 -9.35 -11.21
CA VAL A 4 -10.25 -8.13 -10.47
C VAL A 4 -11.33 -7.93 -9.41
N VAL A 5 -10.94 -7.52 -8.21
CA VAL A 5 -11.86 -7.09 -7.15
C VAL A 5 -11.84 -5.58 -7.06
N TYR A 6 -13.00 -4.95 -7.06
CA TYR A 6 -13.15 -3.50 -6.90
C TYR A 6 -14.03 -3.21 -5.68
N MET A 7 -13.44 -2.63 -4.64
CA MET A 7 -14.11 -2.18 -3.43
C MET A 7 -14.37 -0.68 -3.57
N PHE A 8 -15.64 -0.29 -3.72
CA PHE A 8 -16.03 1.10 -3.89
C PHE A 8 -16.87 1.58 -2.71
N ASN A 9 -16.50 2.71 -2.11
CA ASN A 9 -17.27 3.37 -1.06
C ASN A 9 -17.59 2.47 0.16
N CYS A 10 -16.74 1.47 0.42
CA CYS A 10 -16.89 0.58 1.57
C CYS A 10 -16.46 1.30 2.84
N VAL A 11 -17.32 1.27 3.87
CA VAL A 11 -17.05 1.88 5.17
C VAL A 11 -17.08 0.81 6.25
N ASN A 12 -16.07 0.79 7.12
CA ASN A 12 -16.00 -0.13 8.27
C ASN A 12 -16.19 -1.61 7.88
N SER A 13 -15.52 -2.03 6.81
CA SER A 13 -15.74 -3.32 6.17
C SER A 13 -14.42 -4.07 5.97
N THR A 14 -14.44 -5.39 6.17
CA THR A 14 -13.31 -6.27 5.86
C THR A 14 -13.70 -7.25 4.76
N VAL A 15 -12.92 -7.28 3.69
CA VAL A 15 -13.12 -8.22 2.58
C VAL A 15 -11.95 -9.21 2.55
N VAL A 16 -12.28 -10.50 2.51
CA VAL A 16 -11.29 -11.58 2.39
C VAL A 16 -11.41 -12.21 1.03
N VAL A 17 -10.33 -12.13 0.26
CA VAL A 17 -10.24 -12.57 -1.12
C VAL A 17 -9.36 -13.81 -1.19
N LYS A 18 -10.00 -14.97 -1.40
CA LYS A 18 -9.30 -16.26 -1.46
C LYS A 18 -8.85 -16.58 -2.88
N GLY A 19 -7.69 -17.20 -2.99
CA GLY A 19 -7.06 -17.60 -4.25
C GLY A 19 -6.27 -16.47 -4.90
N LYS A 20 -5.68 -16.81 -6.05
CA LYS A 20 -4.85 -15.89 -6.83
C LYS A 20 -5.69 -15.11 -7.84
N LEU A 21 -5.62 -13.78 -7.77
CA LEU A 21 -6.31 -12.87 -8.68
C LEU A 21 -5.33 -12.04 -9.51
N ASN A 22 -5.86 -11.25 -10.44
CA ASN A 22 -5.05 -10.27 -11.14
C ASN A 22 -4.69 -9.10 -10.22
N SER A 23 -5.73 -8.40 -9.72
CA SER A 23 -5.57 -7.18 -8.93
C SER A 23 -6.76 -6.91 -8.00
N VAL A 24 -6.53 -6.01 -7.04
CA VAL A 24 -7.52 -5.49 -6.09
C VAL A 24 -7.47 -3.97 -6.13
N PHE A 25 -8.64 -3.32 -6.14
CA PHE A 25 -8.78 -1.87 -6.09
C PHE A 25 -9.64 -1.50 -4.90
N MET A 26 -9.20 -0.54 -4.10
CA MET A 26 -9.96 0.11 -3.05
C MET A 26 -10.09 1.59 -3.41
N ASP A 27 -11.32 2.02 -3.67
CA ASP A 27 -11.63 3.40 -4.06
C ASP A 27 -12.68 3.99 -3.12
N SER A 28 -12.37 5.17 -2.57
CA SER A 28 -13.28 5.92 -1.70
C SER A 28 -13.68 5.14 -0.44
N CYS A 29 -12.84 4.21 0.00
CA CYS A 29 -13.08 3.38 1.17
C CYS A 29 -12.61 4.07 2.46
N LYS A 30 -13.33 3.85 3.57
CA LYS A 30 -12.98 4.40 4.89
C LYS A 30 -13.00 3.34 5.97
N LYS A 31 -11.95 3.25 6.79
CA LYS A 31 -11.86 2.26 7.89
C LYS A 31 -12.10 0.83 7.42
N SER A 32 -11.64 0.52 6.22
CA SER A 32 -11.90 -0.77 5.56
C SER A 32 -10.60 -1.50 5.29
N SER A 33 -10.66 -2.82 5.27
CA SER A 33 -9.50 -3.66 5.05
C SER A 33 -9.73 -4.74 3.98
N VAL A 34 -8.65 -5.10 3.30
CA VAL A 34 -8.64 -6.23 2.36
C VAL A 34 -7.55 -7.22 2.71
N VAL A 35 -7.91 -8.50 2.79
CA VAL A 35 -6.96 -9.61 2.96
C VAL A 35 -7.00 -10.44 1.70
N PHE A 36 -5.86 -10.74 1.10
CA PHE A 36 -5.80 -11.53 -0.14
C PHE A 36 -4.62 -12.50 -0.18
N ASP A 37 -4.80 -13.63 -0.86
CA ASP A 37 -3.75 -14.65 -0.96
C ASP A 37 -2.59 -14.17 -1.84
N SER A 38 -2.83 -13.92 -3.13
CA SER A 38 -1.78 -13.44 -4.05
C SER A 38 -2.36 -12.70 -5.24
N LEU A 39 -1.62 -11.72 -5.74
CA LEU A 39 -1.97 -10.95 -6.92
C LEU A 39 -0.92 -11.14 -8.02
N VAL A 40 -1.39 -11.13 -9.27
CA VAL A 40 -0.51 -11.17 -10.44
C VAL A 40 0.11 -9.80 -10.68
N SER A 41 -0.61 -8.70 -10.42
CA SER A 41 -0.15 -7.35 -10.70
C SER A 41 -0.07 -6.48 -9.44
N SER A 42 -1.20 -6.01 -8.94
CA SER A 42 -1.23 -4.87 -8.02
C SER A 42 -2.42 -4.86 -7.08
N VAL A 43 -2.21 -4.21 -5.94
CA VAL A 43 -3.30 -3.64 -5.13
C VAL A 43 -3.22 -2.11 -5.18
N GLU A 44 -4.36 -1.45 -5.35
CA GLU A 44 -4.43 0.00 -5.53
C GLU A 44 -5.40 0.64 -4.54
N PHE A 45 -4.95 1.70 -3.87
CA PHE A 45 -5.74 2.52 -2.95
C PHE A 45 -5.90 3.91 -3.52
N VAL A 46 -7.14 4.34 -3.75
CA VAL A 46 -7.45 5.65 -4.33
C VAL A 46 -8.50 6.35 -3.47
N ASN A 47 -8.27 7.61 -3.10
CA ASN A 47 -9.22 8.41 -2.30
C ASN A 47 -9.66 7.74 -0.97
N CYS A 48 -8.79 6.94 -0.36
CA CYS A 48 -9.14 6.15 0.82
C CYS A 48 -8.78 6.88 2.13
N GLN A 49 -9.35 6.43 3.25
CA GLN A 49 -8.98 6.92 4.59
C GLN A 49 -8.94 5.78 5.62
N SER A 50 -7.85 5.69 6.38
CA SER A 50 -7.66 4.67 7.42
C SER A 50 -7.89 3.25 6.90
N VAL A 51 -7.26 2.90 5.79
CA VAL A 51 -7.40 1.58 5.15
C VAL A 51 -6.24 0.66 5.49
N GLN A 52 -6.47 -0.64 5.36
CA GLN A 52 -5.46 -1.65 5.63
C GLN A 52 -5.48 -2.73 4.55
N MET A 53 -4.33 -3.33 4.30
CA MET A 53 -4.24 -4.53 3.47
C MET A 53 -3.33 -5.57 4.08
N GLN A 54 -3.64 -6.84 3.85
CA GLN A 54 -2.76 -7.95 4.19
C GLN A 54 -2.65 -8.90 3.01
N VAL A 55 -1.41 -9.17 2.61
CA VAL A 55 -1.09 -10.20 1.62
C VAL A 55 -0.59 -11.45 2.36
N LEU A 56 -1.10 -12.62 1.99
CA LEU A 56 -0.69 -13.90 2.60
C LEU A 56 0.42 -14.59 1.79
N GLY A 57 0.51 -14.31 0.49
CA GLY A 57 1.53 -14.80 -0.44
C GLY A 57 2.19 -13.62 -1.16
N LYS A 58 2.15 -13.57 -2.50
CA LYS A 58 2.89 -12.57 -3.28
C LYS A 58 2.02 -11.44 -3.85
N VAL A 59 2.54 -10.22 -3.84
CA VAL A 59 2.04 -9.06 -4.59
C VAL A 59 3.22 -8.28 -5.17
N PRO A 60 3.25 -8.02 -6.49
CA PRO A 60 4.36 -7.26 -7.11
C PRO A 60 4.34 -5.76 -6.79
N THR A 61 3.18 -5.12 -6.81
CA THR A 61 3.08 -3.66 -6.66
C THR A 61 1.95 -3.24 -5.73
N ILE A 62 2.21 -2.26 -4.87
CA ILE A 62 1.21 -1.55 -4.07
C ILE A 62 1.19 -0.09 -4.52
N SER A 63 0.03 0.40 -4.97
CA SER A 63 -0.15 1.78 -5.41
C SER A 63 -1.07 2.53 -4.44
N ILE A 64 -0.67 3.72 -4.00
CA ILE A 64 -1.41 4.54 -3.05
C ILE A 64 -1.54 5.96 -3.62
N ASP A 65 -2.75 6.37 -4.00
CA ASP A 65 -3.06 7.72 -4.46
C ASP A 65 -4.13 8.38 -3.57
N LYS A 66 -3.90 9.64 -3.18
CA LYS A 66 -4.87 10.46 -2.42
C LYS A 66 -5.45 9.74 -1.21
N THR A 67 -4.63 9.01 -0.48
CA THR A 67 -5.07 8.19 0.65
C THR A 67 -4.39 8.63 1.93
N ASP A 68 -5.17 8.85 2.98
CA ASP A 68 -4.67 9.25 4.30
C ASP A 68 -4.85 8.08 5.28
N GLY A 69 -3.74 7.51 5.74
CA GLY A 69 -3.72 6.32 6.58
C GLY A 69 -3.84 5.04 5.77
N CYS A 70 -2.71 4.39 5.48
CA CYS A 70 -2.65 3.11 4.78
C CYS A 70 -1.63 2.17 5.43
N GLN A 71 -2.10 1.08 6.03
CA GLN A 71 -1.24 0.05 6.61
C GLN A 71 -1.12 -1.17 5.69
N MET A 72 0.12 -1.53 5.34
CA MET A 72 0.43 -2.61 4.42
C MET A 72 1.13 -3.77 5.15
N TYR A 73 0.38 -4.81 5.45
CA TYR A 73 0.89 -6.03 6.09
C TYR A 73 1.41 -6.98 5.00
N LEU A 74 2.74 -7.12 4.94
CA LEU A 74 3.43 -7.96 3.97
C LEU A 74 3.53 -9.41 4.43
N SER A 75 3.75 -10.32 3.48
CA SER A 75 4.13 -11.70 3.76
C SER A 75 5.65 -11.88 3.58
N PRO A 76 6.24 -12.97 4.09
CA PRO A 76 7.63 -13.33 3.77
C PRO A 76 7.89 -13.53 2.26
N GLU A 77 6.84 -13.79 1.46
CA GLU A 77 6.92 -14.01 0.01
C GLU A 77 6.77 -12.72 -0.81
N SER A 78 6.45 -11.58 -0.17
CA SER A 78 6.22 -10.29 -0.82
C SER A 78 7.23 -9.22 -0.42
N LEU A 79 8.45 -9.61 -0.03
CA LEU A 79 9.50 -8.67 0.38
C LEU A 79 10.16 -7.95 -0.81
N ASP A 80 9.90 -8.39 -2.03
CA ASP A 80 10.31 -7.77 -3.29
C ASP A 80 9.25 -6.82 -3.87
N VAL A 81 8.23 -6.45 -3.09
CA VAL A 81 7.14 -5.56 -3.52
C VAL A 81 7.65 -4.14 -3.81
N GLU A 82 7.15 -3.56 -4.90
CA GLU A 82 7.33 -2.14 -5.21
C GLU A 82 6.16 -1.34 -4.64
N ILE A 83 6.45 -0.23 -3.97
CA ILE A 83 5.41 0.65 -3.42
C ILE A 83 5.50 2.01 -4.12
N VAL A 84 4.40 2.42 -4.72
CA VAL A 84 4.26 3.69 -5.43
C VAL A 84 3.22 4.54 -4.70
N SER A 85 3.61 5.76 -4.30
CA SER A 85 2.73 6.66 -3.56
C SER A 85 2.64 8.04 -4.20
N SER A 86 1.44 8.62 -4.22
CA SER A 86 1.19 9.99 -4.63
C SER A 86 0.12 10.64 -3.76
N LYS A 87 0.35 11.89 -3.34
CA LYS A 87 -0.63 12.70 -2.57
C LYS A 87 -1.23 11.96 -1.37
N SER A 88 -0.43 11.15 -0.68
CA SER A 88 -0.90 10.26 0.37
C SER A 88 -0.08 10.51 1.64
N SER A 89 -0.69 10.25 2.79
CA SER A 89 -0.09 10.49 4.11
C SER A 89 -0.33 9.31 5.06
N GLU A 90 0.44 9.24 6.16
CA GLU A 90 0.30 8.21 7.21
C GLU A 90 0.39 6.78 6.64
N MET A 91 1.38 6.54 5.77
CA MET A 91 1.60 5.27 5.09
C MET A 91 2.65 4.44 5.83
N ASN A 92 2.29 3.21 6.22
CA ASN A 92 3.15 2.34 7.02
C ASN A 92 3.24 0.94 6.41
N VAL A 93 4.46 0.46 6.23
CA VAL A 93 4.76 -0.91 5.77
C VAL A 93 5.07 -1.77 6.98
N LEU A 94 4.32 -2.86 7.13
CA LEU A 94 4.52 -3.83 8.19
C LEU A 94 5.21 -5.06 7.60
N VAL A 95 6.48 -5.21 7.92
CA VAL A 95 7.34 -6.30 7.44
C VAL A 95 7.38 -7.43 8.48
N PRO A 96 7.05 -8.68 8.12
CA PRO A 96 6.97 -9.77 9.08
C PRO A 96 8.36 -10.14 9.63
N LYS A 97 8.47 -10.34 10.94
CA LYS A 97 9.71 -10.78 11.63
C LYS A 97 9.86 -12.30 11.73
N GLY A 98 8.83 -13.05 11.34
CA GLY A 98 8.81 -14.52 11.41
C GLY A 98 8.39 -15.12 12.76
N ASN A 99 8.19 -14.28 13.79
CA ASN A 99 7.74 -14.68 15.13
C ASN A 99 6.26 -14.35 15.40
N GLY A 100 5.50 -13.97 14.36
CA GLY A 100 4.13 -13.46 14.49
C GLY A 100 4.03 -11.94 14.64
N ASP A 101 5.14 -11.25 14.89
CA ASP A 101 5.20 -9.79 14.96
C ASP A 101 5.61 -9.16 13.62
N TYR A 102 5.36 -7.86 13.51
CA TYR A 102 5.79 -7.02 12.41
C TYR A 102 6.79 -5.95 12.87
N ALA A 103 7.69 -5.57 11.97
CA ALA A 103 8.44 -4.32 12.04
C ALA A 103 7.70 -3.28 11.21
N GLU A 104 7.48 -2.11 11.78
CA GLU A 104 6.76 -1.02 11.12
C GLU A 104 7.74 0.00 10.54
N TYR A 105 7.55 0.35 9.28
CA TYR A 105 8.38 1.30 8.56
C TYR A 105 7.49 2.37 7.91
N PRO A 106 7.59 3.65 8.31
CA PRO A 106 6.84 4.71 7.67
C PRO A 106 7.42 5.03 6.29
N ILE A 107 6.55 5.22 5.29
CA ILE A 107 6.95 5.72 3.98
C ILE A 107 7.10 7.24 4.06
N PRO A 108 8.25 7.80 3.62
CA PRO A 108 8.40 9.24 3.50
C PRO A 108 7.37 9.88 2.56
N GLU A 109 6.73 10.93 3.03
CA GLU A 109 5.71 11.68 2.30
C GLU A 109 6.15 13.10 1.92
N GLN A 110 7.35 13.52 2.37
CA GLN A 110 7.92 14.84 2.07
C GLN A 110 9.14 14.73 1.16
N PHE A 111 9.22 15.65 0.20
CA PHE A 111 10.30 15.74 -0.76
C PHE A 111 10.84 17.17 -0.79
N LYS A 112 12.16 17.30 -0.77
CA LYS A 112 12.85 18.58 -0.95
C LYS A 112 13.35 18.68 -2.38
N THR A 113 12.87 19.68 -3.10
CA THR A 113 13.34 20.00 -4.44
C THR A 113 14.21 21.25 -4.39
N THR A 114 15.40 21.18 -4.98
CA THR A 114 16.31 22.32 -5.14
C THR A 114 16.44 22.68 -6.61
N VAL A 115 16.65 23.97 -6.90
CA VAL A 115 16.82 24.50 -8.25
C VAL A 115 18.29 24.84 -8.46
N ALA A 116 18.92 24.23 -9.46
CA ALA A 116 20.29 24.49 -9.87
C ALA A 116 20.35 24.90 -11.35
N LYS A 117 21.51 25.41 -11.79
CA LYS A 117 21.73 25.74 -13.22
C LYS A 117 21.56 24.52 -14.15
N SER A 118 21.74 23.31 -13.62
CA SER A 118 21.58 22.04 -14.35
C SER A 118 20.17 21.45 -14.30
N GLY A 119 19.21 22.11 -13.64
CA GLY A 119 17.83 21.65 -13.50
C GLY A 119 17.38 21.42 -12.06
N LEU A 120 16.39 20.55 -11.88
CA LEU A 120 15.81 20.21 -10.58
C LEU A 120 16.50 19.00 -9.97
N SER A 121 16.74 19.03 -8.66
CA SER A 121 17.18 17.88 -7.88
C SER A 121 16.23 17.66 -6.72
N THR A 122 15.64 16.47 -6.64
CA THR A 122 14.66 16.08 -5.62
C THR A 122 15.24 14.99 -4.73
N THR A 123 15.17 15.20 -3.43
CA THR A 123 15.56 14.20 -2.41
C THR A 123 14.40 13.93 -1.48
N VAL A 124 14.24 12.67 -1.09
CA VAL A 124 13.30 12.28 -0.03
C VAL A 124 13.76 12.87 1.31
N ILE A 125 12.83 13.41 2.08
CA ILE A 125 13.08 13.78 3.48
C ILE A 125 12.61 12.62 4.34
N GLU A 126 13.55 11.98 5.04
CA GLU A 126 13.25 10.84 5.90
C GLU A 126 12.17 11.21 6.92
N SER A 127 11.10 10.41 6.97
CA SER A 127 10.13 10.47 8.04
C SER A 127 10.79 9.89 9.29
N LYS A 128 11.18 10.78 10.21
CA LYS A 128 11.52 10.36 11.57
C LYS A 128 10.19 10.11 12.29
N GLY A 129 9.65 8.91 12.11
CA GLY A 129 8.60 8.39 12.98
C GLY A 129 9.03 8.45 14.45
#